data_AF-A0A5M4AJV4-F1
#
_entry.id   AF-A0A5M4AJV4-F1
#
_cell.length_a   1.000
_cell.length_b   1.000
_cell.length_c   1.000
_cell.angle_alpha   90.00
_cell.angle_beta   90.00
_cell.angle_gamma   90.00
#
_symmetry.space_group_name_H-M   'P 1'
#
loop_
_entity.id
_entity.type
_entity.pdbx_description
1 polymer ?
#
loop_
_entity_poly.entity_id
_entity_poly.type
_entity_poly.pdbx_seq_one_letter_code
_entity_poly.pdbx_strand_id
1 'polypeptide(L)'
;MPGTPYSPTSIAKILHEASTKAGIRKRVTPHMLRHSFATHLLEQGVDIRYIQTILGHEPSTTTEIYTHISKRYIEKIKNPLDELFENST
;
A
#
# COMPACT_ATOMS: atom_id res chain seq x y z
N MET A 1 28.90 -7.07 -20.10
CA MET A 1 28.98 -5.93 -19.17
C MET A 1 27.72 -5.96 -18.32
N PRO A 2 27.80 -5.95 -16.98
CA PRO A 2 26.60 -5.77 -16.16
C PRO A 2 26.02 -4.39 -16.46
N GLY A 3 24.70 -4.29 -16.65
CA GLY A 3 24.03 -3.03 -16.92
C GLY A 3 24.16 -2.05 -15.74
N THR A 4 24.23 -0.75 -16.02
CA THR A 4 24.23 0.29 -14.98
C THR A 4 22.83 0.48 -14.42
N PRO A 5 22.69 0.82 -13.13
CA PRO A 5 21.39 1.17 -12.56
C PRO A 5 20.71 2.30 -13.33
N TYR A 6 19.39 2.23 -13.48
CA TYR A 6 18.62 3.31 -14.06
C TYR A 6 18.66 4.55 -13.15
N SER A 7 18.72 5.72 -13.77
CA SER A 7 18.56 6.98 -13.04
C SER A 7 17.10 7.15 -12.56
N PRO A 8 16.86 7.85 -11.43
CA PRO A 8 15.50 8.13 -10.97
C PRO A 8 14.64 8.86 -12.00
N THR A 9 15.23 9.74 -12.79
CA THR A 9 14.54 10.48 -13.86
C THR A 9 14.17 9.58 -15.04
N SER A 10 15.02 8.61 -15.39
CA SER A 10 14.70 7.59 -16.40
C SER A 10 13.49 6.76 -15.98
N ILE A 11 13.45 6.30 -14.72
CA ILE A 11 12.30 5.53 -14.20
C ILE A 11 11.03 6.38 -14.20
N ALA A 12 11.10 7.65 -13.77
CA ALA A 12 9.95 8.54 -13.79
C ALA A 12 9.40 8.75 -15.22
N LYS A 13 10.28 8.88 -16.21
CA LYS A 13 9.89 9.01 -17.62
C LYS A 13 9.22 7.75 -18.15
N ILE A 14 9.81 6.58 -17.92
CA ILE A 14 9.23 5.28 -18.31
C ILE A 14 7.84 5.12 -17.70
N LEU A 15 7.69 5.45 -16.41
CA LEU A 15 6.41 5.36 -15.72
C LEU A 15 5.37 6.34 -16.27
N HIS A 16 5.78 7.56 -16.61
CA HIS A 16 4.89 8.53 -17.24
C HIS A 16 4.39 8.03 -18.60
N GLU A 17 5.28 7.53 -19.46
CA GLU A 17 4.90 6.96 -20.75
C GLU A 17 3.96 5.76 -20.60
N ALA A 18 4.22 4.88 -19.64
CA ALA A 18 3.35 3.75 -19.32
C ALA A 18 1.96 4.22 -18.85
N SER A 19 1.89 5.24 -17.98
CA SER A 19 0.63 5.79 -17.48
C SER A 19 -0.22 6.40 -18.59
N THR A 20 0.41 7.11 -19.54
CA THR A 20 -0.24 7.68 -20.71
C THR A 20 -0.79 6.58 -21.63
N LYS A 21 -0.01 5.53 -21.90
CA LYS A 21 -0.46 4.37 -22.67
C LYS A 21 -1.62 3.62 -22.02
N ALA A 22 -1.66 3.58 -20.69
CA ALA A 22 -2.75 3.00 -19.92
C ALA A 22 -4.00 3.92 -19.82
N GLY A 23 -3.97 5.11 -20.42
CA GLY A 23 -5.09 6.06 -20.36
C GLY A 23 -5.27 6.76 -19.00
N ILE A 24 -4.28 6.67 -18.12
CA ILE A 24 -4.33 7.29 -16.78
C ILE A 24 -4.03 8.78 -16.92
N ARG A 25 -5.06 9.61 -16.73
CA ARG A 25 -4.95 11.08 -16.84
C ARG A 25 -4.26 11.74 -15.65
N LYS A 26 -4.14 11.03 -14.52
CA LYS A 26 -3.49 11.53 -13.31
C LYS A 26 -1.98 11.35 -13.41
N ARG A 27 -1.22 12.27 -12.82
CA ARG A 27 0.24 12.12 -12.71
C ARG A 27 0.56 10.91 -11.82
N VAL A 28 1.27 9.93 -12.37
CA VAL A 28 1.72 8.73 -11.64
C VAL A 28 3.21 8.87 -11.29
N THR A 29 3.57 8.57 -10.05
CA THR A 29 4.97 8.58 -9.57
C THR A 29 5.35 7.22 -8.99
N PRO A 30 6.66 6.89 -8.90
CA PRO A 30 7.10 5.63 -8.30
C PRO A 30 6.61 5.43 -6.86
N HIS A 31 6.55 6.51 -6.06
CA HIS A 31 6.00 6.44 -4.71
C HIS A 31 4.52 6.08 -4.68
N MET A 32 3.72 6.53 -5.67
CA MET A 32 2.31 6.13 -5.75
C MET A 32 2.15 4.63 -5.97
N LEU A 33 3.00 4.00 -6.79
CA LEU A 33 2.98 2.54 -6.97
C LEU A 33 3.30 1.81 -5.66
N ARG A 34 4.30 2.29 -4.91
CA ARG A 34 4.65 1.76 -3.59
C ARG A 34 3.48 1.85 -2.62
N HIS A 35 2.79 2.98 -2.59
CA HIS A 35 1.60 3.16 -1.76
C HIS A 35 0.44 2.26 -2.21
N SER A 36 0.16 2.16 -3.51
CA SER A 36 -0.89 1.28 -4.04
C SER A 36 -0.64 -0.19 -3.69
N PHE A 37 0.60 -0.66 -3.80
CA PHE A 37 0.97 -2.01 -3.39
C PHE A 37 0.71 -2.24 -1.89
N ALA A 38 1.12 -1.30 -1.05
CA ALA A 38 0.94 -1.40 0.38
C ALA A 38 -0.54 -1.36 0.82
N THR A 39 -1.33 -0.46 0.23
CA THR A 39 -2.78 -0.39 0.47
C THR A 39 -3.45 -1.69 0.04
N HIS A 40 -3.07 -2.26 -1.12
CA HIS A 40 -3.65 -3.50 -1.59
C HIS A 40 -3.37 -4.66 -0.61
N LEU A 41 -2.14 -4.79 -0.10
CA LEU A 41 -1.83 -5.80 0.93
C LEU A 41 -2.66 -5.60 2.21
N LEU A 42 -2.83 -4.35 2.64
CA LEU A 42 -3.60 -4.04 3.83
C LEU A 42 -5.10 -4.33 3.65
N GLU A 43 -5.66 -4.06 2.47
CA GLU A 43 -7.05 -4.40 2.13
C GLU A 43 -7.29 -5.93 2.11
N GLN A 44 -6.28 -6.71 1.73
CA GLN A 44 -6.30 -8.18 1.81
C GLN A 44 -6.12 -8.71 3.26
N GLY A 45 -6.02 -7.82 4.26
CA GLY A 45 -5.88 -8.21 5.66
C GLY A 45 -4.46 -8.61 6.07
N VAL A 46 -3.45 -8.30 5.24
CA VAL A 46 -2.05 -8.54 5.60
C VAL A 46 -1.66 -7.59 6.73
N ASP A 47 -1.02 -8.14 7.77
CA ASP A 47 -0.57 -7.37 8.92
C ASP A 47 0.49 -6.33 8.50
N ILE A 48 0.30 -5.10 9.00
CA ILE A 48 1.11 -3.92 8.73
C ILE A 48 2.62 -4.15 8.96
N ARG A 49 3.01 -4.99 9.93
CA ARG A 49 4.41 -5.31 10.22
C ARG A 49 5.05 -6.13 9.10
N TYR A 50 4.29 -7.02 8.48
CA TYR A 50 4.75 -7.77 7.31
C TYR A 50 4.86 -6.85 6.10
N ILE A 51 3.89 -5.96 5.90
CA ILE A 51 3.92 -4.95 4.83
C ILE A 51 5.16 -4.06 4.97
N GLN A 52 5.46 -3.58 6.18
CA GLN A 52 6.67 -2.80 6.47
C GLN A 52 7.96 -3.55 6.15
N THR A 53 8.00 -4.86 6.46
CA THR A 53 9.15 -5.71 6.16
C THR A 53 9.35 -5.86 4.64
N ILE A 54 8.27 -6.10 3.89
CA ILE A 54 8.31 -6.26 2.42
C ILE A 54 8.72 -4.96 1.72
N LEU A 55 8.26 -3.82 2.23
CA LEU A 55 8.58 -2.51 1.66
C LEU A 55 9.98 -2.02 2.04
N GLY A 56 10.61 -2.59 3.07
CA GLY A 56 11.88 -2.15 3.62
C GLY A 56 11.68 -1.10 4.72
N HIS A 57 12.45 -1.27 5.80
CA HIS A 57 12.42 -0.51 7.05
C HIS A 57 12.99 0.92 6.90
N GLU A 58 12.57 1.70 5.90
CA GLU A 58 12.91 3.12 5.86
C GLU A 58 11.91 3.92 6.72
N PRO A 59 12.34 4.55 7.83
CA PRO A 59 11.47 5.39 8.62
C PRO A 59 11.36 6.76 7.96
N SER A 60 10.27 7.02 7.25
CA SER A 60 9.91 8.40 6.87
C SER A 60 8.46 8.50 6.40
N THR A 61 7.62 9.17 7.20
CA THR A 61 6.35 9.81 6.81
C THR A 61 5.21 8.87 6.32
N THR A 62 5.48 7.60 6.05
CA THR A 62 4.53 6.60 5.49
C THR A 62 3.82 5.77 6.55
N THR A 63 4.42 5.64 7.74
CA THR A 63 3.88 4.85 8.87
C THR A 63 2.53 5.40 9.38
N GLU A 64 2.32 6.71 9.31
CA GLU A 64 1.09 7.37 9.75
C GLU A 64 -0.11 7.07 8.83
N ILE A 65 0.12 7.02 7.51
CA ILE A 65 -0.91 6.65 6.53
C ILE A 65 -1.37 5.21 6.79
N TYR A 66 -0.45 4.29 7.04
CA TYR A 66 -0.81 2.90 7.33
C TYR A 66 -1.59 2.75 8.63
N THR A 67 -1.26 3.55 9.66
CA THR A 67 -2.00 3.56 10.93
C THR A 67 -3.46 3.98 10.72
N HIS A 68 -3.72 5.00 9.88
CA HIS A 68 -5.08 5.45 9.59
C HIS A 68 -5.90 4.39 8.83
N ILE A 69 -5.28 3.66 7.89
CA ILE A 69 -5.98 2.59 7.16
C ILE A 69 -6.21 1.37 8.05
N SER A 70 -5.24 0.98 8.89
CA SER A 70 -5.43 -0.08 9.89
C SER A 70 -6.57 0.24 10.86
N LYS A 71 -6.73 1.49 11.32
CA LYS A 71 -7.88 1.90 12.14
C LYS A 71 -9.21 1.63 11.46
N ARG A 72 -9.35 1.97 10.17
CA ARG A 72 -10.55 1.65 9.38
C ARG A 72 -10.81 0.16 9.23
N TYR A 73 -9.77 -0.67 9.24
CA TYR A 73 -9.92 -2.13 9.19
C TYR A 73 -10.30 -2.72 10.55
N ILE A 74 -9.73 -2.20 11.64
CA ILE A 74 -10.09 -2.59 13.01
C ILE A 74 -11.56 -2.24 13.31
N GLU A 75 -12.06 -1.11 12.82
CA GLU A 75 -13.50 -0.75 12.91
C GLU A 75 -14.42 -1.75 12.19
N LYS A 76 -13.91 -2.54 11.24
CA LYS A 76 -14.67 -3.61 10.56
C LYS A 76 -14.58 -4.96 11.26
N ILE A 77 -13.67 -5.13 12.22
CA ILE A 77 -13.60 -6.36 13.01
C ILE A 77 -14.79 -6.34 13.97
N LYS A 78 -15.80 -7.19 13.71
CA LYS A 78 -16.89 -7.44 14.66
C LYS A 78 -16.26 -7.87 15.98
N ASN A 79 -16.72 -7.29 17.08
CA ASN A 79 -16.26 -7.72 18.40
C ASN A 79 -16.69 -9.18 18.57
N PRO A 80 -15.76 -10.11 18.88
CA PRO A 80 -16.12 -11.51 19.08
C PRO A 80 -17.16 -11.69 20.20
N LEU A 81 -17.28 -10.74 21.14
CA LEU A 81 -18.35 -10.73 22.13
C LEU A 81 -19.73 -10.43 21.50
N ASP A 82 -19.80 -9.55 20.49
CA ASP A 82 -21.06 -9.23 19.80
C ASP A 82 -21.60 -10.47 19.06
N GLU A 83 -20.72 -11.31 18.48
CA GLU A 83 -21.10 -12.59 17.87
C GLU A 83 -21.60 -13.63 18.88
N LEU A 84 -21.10 -13.62 20.11
CA LEU A 84 -21.55 -14.54 21.16
C LEU A 84 -22.97 -14.21 21.63
N PHE A 85 -23.33 -12.92 21.68
CA PHE A 85 -24.68 -12.50 22.08
C PHE A 85 -25.71 -12.62 20.93
N GLU A 86 -25.30 -12.49 19.67
CA GLU A 86 -26.19 -12.71 18.50
C GLU A 86 -26.59 -14.18 18.33
N ASN A 87 -25.72 -15.14 18.67
CA ASN A 87 -26.00 -16.59 18.53
C ASN A 87 -26.73 -17.21 19.74
N SER A 88 -27.07 -16.41 20.76
CA SER A 88 -27.70 -16.85 22.00
C SER A 88 -29.21 -16.56 22.08
N THR A 89 -29.85 -16.15 20.97
CA THR A 89 -31.31 -15.91 20.85
C THR A 89 -31.90 -16.77 19.75
#